data_AF-F0G2K5-F1
#
_entry.id   AF-F0G2K5-F1
#
_cell.length_a   1.000
_cell.length_b   1.000
_cell.length_c   1.000
_cell.angle_alpha   90.00
_cell.angle_beta   90.00
_cell.angle_gamma   90.00
#
_symmetry.space_group_name_H-M   'P 1'
#
loop_
_entity.id
_entity.type
_entity.pdbx_description
1 polymer ?
#
loop_
_entity_poly.entity_id
_entity_poly.type
_entity_poly.pdbx_seq_one_letter_code
_entity_poly.pdbx_strand_id
1 'polypeptide(L)' 'LANGQEPPEAVREAQEYLYQAVRDAFRPGMGAHLPDRFFWARSNEDADAPPAASAEPLPRTSHRH' A
#
# COMPACT_ATOMS: atom_id res chain seq x y z
N LEU A 1 -6.34 -17.23 -21.77
CA LEU A 1 -5.51 -17.04 -20.54
C LEU A 1 -6.42 -16.94 -19.33
N ALA A 2 -5.88 -16.68 -18.12
CA ALA A 2 -6.47 -16.99 -16.81
C ALA A 2 -7.89 -16.49 -16.48
N ASN A 3 -8.59 -15.74 -17.34
CA ASN A 3 -10.02 -15.44 -17.23
C ASN A 3 -10.74 -15.42 -18.60
N GLY A 4 -10.22 -16.13 -19.61
CA GLY A 4 -10.77 -16.11 -20.98
C GLY A 4 -10.34 -14.90 -21.83
N GLN A 5 -9.54 -13.99 -21.29
CA GLN A 5 -8.99 -12.83 -22.01
C GLN A 5 -7.92 -13.23 -23.06
N GLU A 6 -7.79 -12.38 -24.07
CA GLU A 6 -6.72 -12.45 -25.06
C GLU A 6 -5.35 -12.16 -24.42
N PRO A 7 -4.25 -12.78 -24.91
CA PRO A 7 -2.92 -12.59 -24.34
C PRO A 7 -2.42 -11.17 -24.12
N PRO A 8 -2.53 -10.24 -25.08
CA PRO A 8 -2.05 -8.88 -24.86
C PRO A 8 -2.80 -8.16 -23.74
N GLU A 9 -4.10 -8.41 -23.59
CA GLU A 9 -4.94 -7.78 -22.57
C GLU A 9 -4.60 -8.30 -21.18
N ALA A 10 -4.48 -9.62 -21.04
CA ALA A 10 -4.11 -10.27 -19.79
C ALA A 10 -2.73 -9.79 -19.29
N VAL A 11 -1.75 -9.62 -20.19
CA VAL A 11 -0.42 -9.10 -19.83
C VAL A 11 -0.51 -7.65 -19.36
N ARG A 12 -1.27 -6.81 -20.06
CA ARG A 12 -1.46 -5.41 -19.66
C ARG A 12 -2.08 -5.30 -18.27
N GLU A 13 -3.13 -6.07 -17.99
CA GLU A 13 -3.77 -6.08 -16.67
C GLU A 13 -2.84 -6.57 -15.56
N ALA A 14 -2.04 -7.60 -15.83
CA ALA A 14 -1.06 -8.10 -14.87
C ALA A 14 0.02 -7.05 -14.54
N GLN A 15 0.48 -6.29 -15.54
CA GLN A 15 1.44 -5.20 -15.35
C GLN A 15 0.83 -4.04 -14.55
N GLU A 16 -0.42 -3.69 -14.84
CA GLU A 16 -1.17 -2.67 -14.10
C GLU A 16 -1.31 -3.06 -12.61
N TYR A 17 -1.72 -4.30 -12.35
CA TYR A 17 -1.81 -4.85 -10.99
C TYR A 17 -0.46 -4.77 -10.27
N LEU A 18 0.62 -5.18 -10.95
CA LEU A 18 1.95 -5.16 -10.36
C LEU A 18 2.35 -3.73 -10.00
N TYR A 19 2.13 -2.78 -10.91
CA TYR A 19 2.40 -1.36 -10.68
C TYR A 19 1.67 -0.85 -9.43
N GLN A 20 0.37 -1.13 -9.30
CA GLN A 20 -0.40 -0.71 -8.12
C GLN A 20 0.10 -1.37 -6.83
N ALA A 21 0.41 -2.67 -6.87
CA ALA A 21 0.88 -3.40 -5.69
C ALA A 21 2.27 -2.93 -5.20
N VAL A 22 3.15 -2.50 -6.11
CA VAL A 22 4.49 -2.03 -5.72
C VAL A 22 4.54 -0.55 -5.36
N ARG A 23 3.57 0.25 -5.83
CA ARG A 23 3.49 1.69 -5.58
C ARG A 23 3.48 2.02 -4.08
N ASP A 24 2.72 1.25 -3.31
CA ASP A 24 2.60 1.41 -1.85
C ASP A 24 3.30 0.26 -1.09
N ALA A 25 4.36 -0.33 -1.68
CA ALA A 25 5.08 -1.43 -1.06
C ALA A 25 5.68 -1.04 0.31
N PHE A 26 5.37 -1.84 1.33
CA PHE A 26 5.74 -1.55 2.71
C PHE A 26 6.95 -2.38 3.16
N ARG A 27 7.71 -1.86 4.13
CA ARG A 27 8.90 -2.53 4.67
C ARG A 27 8.72 -2.86 6.15
N PRO A 28 8.35 -4.10 6.51
CA PRO A 28 8.29 -4.49 7.90
C PRO A 28 9.73 -4.63 8.44
N GLY A 29 10.10 -3.73 9.36
CA GLY A 29 11.43 -3.73 9.98
C GLY A 29 12.56 -3.38 9.01
N MET A 30 13.64 -4.17 9.05
CA MET A 30 14.87 -3.93 8.26
C MET A 30 15.02 -4.86 7.05
N GLY A 31 13.94 -5.54 6.63
CA GLY A 31 13.95 -6.50 5.51
C GLY A 31 13.78 -5.88 4.12
N ALA A 32 13.36 -6.67 3.13
CA ALA A 32 12.96 -6.17 1.81
C ALA A 32 11.57 -5.49 1.86
N HIS A 33 11.25 -4.71 0.83
CA HIS A 33 9.88 -4.21 0.64
C HIS A 33 8.97 -5.34 0.18
N LEU A 34 7.77 -5.40 0.76
CA LEU A 34 6.70 -6.31 0.38
C LEU A 34 5.65 -5.52 -0.42
N PRO A 35 5.20 -6.04 -1.58
CA PRO A 35 4.11 -5.43 -2.33
C PRO A 35 2.82 -5.38 -1.50
N ASP A 36 2.11 -4.26 -1.58
CA ASP A 36 0.76 -4.14 -1.04
C ASP A 36 -0.24 -4.81 -1.99
N ARG A 37 -0.31 -6.12 -1.87
CA ARG A 37 -1.24 -6.97 -2.63
C ARG A 37 -2.71 -6.78 -2.27
N PHE A 38 -3.07 -5.96 -1.29
CA PHE A 38 -4.47 -5.68 -0.94
C PHE A 38 -4.79 -4.18 -1.03
N PHE A 39 -4.06 -3.46 -1.89
CA PHE A 39 -4.24 -2.01 -2.08
C PHE A 39 -5.69 -1.61 -2.36
N TRP A 40 -6.46 -2.45 -3.08
CA TRP A 40 -7.87 -2.19 -3.40
C TRP A 40 -8.78 -2.13 -2.16
N ALA A 41 -8.42 -2.79 -1.07
CA ALA A 41 -9.22 -2.78 0.15
C ALA A 41 -9.12 -1.42 0.86
N ARG A 42 -8.01 -0.68 0.67
CA ARG A 42 -7.77 0.63 1.31
C ARG A 42 -8.53 1.75 0.63
N SER A 43 -8.65 1.75 -0.71
CA SER A 43 -9.44 2.76 -1.42
C SER A 43 -10.94 2.74 -1.07
N ASN A 44 -11.45 1.60 -0.58
CA ASN A 44 -12.80 1.51 -0.05
C ASN A 44 -12.91 2.07 1.39
N GLU A 45 -11.84 2.00 2.18
CA GLU A 45 -11.79 2.51 3.56
C GLU A 45 -11.51 4.02 3.59
N ASP A 46 -10.62 4.54 2.73
CA ASP A 46 -10.32 5.97 2.61
C ASP A 46 -11.53 6.81 2.13
N ALA A 47 -12.54 6.16 1.55
CA ALA A 47 -13.82 6.80 1.22
C ALA A 47 -14.73 7.02 2.45
N ASP A 48 -14.50 6.27 3.54
CA ASP A 48 -15.31 6.29 4.76
C ASP A 48 -14.52 6.81 6.00
N ALA A 49 -13.19 6.85 5.92
CA ALA A 49 -12.34 7.30 7.01
C ALA A 49 -12.29 8.83 7.12
N PRO A 50 -12.62 9.43 8.28
CA PRO A 50 -12.36 10.84 8.52
C PRO A 50 -10.85 11.11 8.45
N PRO A 51 -10.40 12.28 7.93
CA PRO A 51 -8.99 12.56 7.70
C PRO A 51 -8.22 12.36 9.01
N ALA A 52 -7.24 11.46 8.97
CA ALA A 52 -6.43 11.08 10.12
C ALA A 52 -5.89 12.35 10.80
N ALA A 53 -6.39 12.62 12.01
CA ALA A 53 -5.97 13.75 12.81
C ALA A 53 -4.45 13.74 12.93
N SER A 54 -3.85 14.85 12.53
CA SER A 54 -2.44 15.17 12.64
C SER A 54 -1.88 14.56 13.92
N ALA A 55 -0.98 13.57 13.78
CA ALA A 55 -0.31 12.98 14.91
C ALA A 55 0.44 14.09 15.65
N GLU A 56 -0.13 14.57 16.76
CA GLU A 56 0.54 15.50 17.64
C GLU A 56 1.85 14.82 18.11
N PRO A 57 3.01 15.46 17.92
CA PRO A 57 4.26 14.86 18.35
C PRO A 57 4.29 14.85 19.88
N LEU A 58 4.26 13.65 20.47
CA LEU A 58 4.41 13.48 21.92
C LEU A 58 5.71 14.16 22.40
N PRO A 59 5.67 14.93 23.51
CA PRO A 59 6.84 15.65 23.98
C PRO A 59 7.94 14.67 24.41
N ARG A 60 9.13 14.82 23.84
CA ARG A 60 10.33 14.07 24.23
C ARG A 60 10.77 14.53 25.62
N THR A 61 10.48 13.75 26.65
CA THR A 61 11.02 14.02 27.98
C THR A 61 12.53 13.76 27.97
N SER A 62 13.32 14.82 28.15
CA SER A 62 14.77 14.72 28.25
C SER A 62 15.13 14.23 29.66
N HIS A 63 15.59 12.99 29.78
CA HIS A 63 16.18 12.50 31.03
C HIS A 63 17.68 12.79 30.97
N ARG A 64 18.12 13.83 31.66
CA ARG A 64 19.53 14.17 31.85
C ARG A 64 20.00 13.54 33.17
N HIS A 65 21.15 12.85 33.08
CA HIS A 65 21.90 12.25 34.19
C HIS A 65 22.21 13.22 35.32
#